data_AF-A0A1G2YHM1-F1
#
_entry.id   AF-A0A1G2YHM1-F1
#
_cell.length_a   1.000
_cell.length_b   1.000
_cell.length_c   1.000
_cell.angle_alpha   90.00
_cell.angle_beta   90.00
_cell.angle_gamma   90.00
#
_symmetry.space_group_name_H-M   'P 1'
#
loop_
_entity.id
_entity.type
_entity.pdbx_description
1 polymer ?
#
loop_
_entity_poly.entity_id
_entity_poly.type
_entity_poly.pdbx_seq_one_letter_code
_entity_poly.pdbx_strand_id
1 'polypeptide(L)'
;MAKQDFSGYQKKIIERYYENMDTIALTNLQELVSEIYLADSPKKKEKLWERVAKSLVKLKIPTTISTHILTKQDPAILAKNVTEWLANSKKR
;
A
#
# COMPACT_ATOMS: atom_id res chain seq x y z
N MET A 1 -4.23 8.95 -10.89
CA MET A 1 -3.05 8.07 -10.99
C MET A 1 -2.12 8.69 -12.01
N ALA A 2 -0.86 8.90 -11.69
CA ALA A 2 0.15 9.18 -12.73
C ALA A 2 0.25 7.91 -13.58
N LYS A 3 -0.31 7.98 -14.79
CA LYS A 3 -0.27 6.87 -15.75
C LYS A 3 1.16 6.85 -16.29
N GLN A 4 2.06 6.17 -15.58
CA GLN A 4 3.38 5.88 -16.13
C GLN A 4 3.15 4.92 -17.30
N ASP A 5 3.45 5.36 -18.52
CA ASP A 5 3.32 4.56 -19.73
C ASP A 5 4.35 3.43 -19.72
N PHE A 6 3.99 2.33 -19.06
CA PHE A 6 4.76 1.10 -19.06
C PHE A 6 4.54 0.34 -20.37
N SER A 7 5.59 -0.27 -20.91
CA SER A 7 5.49 -1.16 -22.07
C SER A 7 4.59 -2.37 -21.74
N GLY A 8 4.02 -3.02 -22.76
CA GLY A 8 3.09 -4.16 -22.53
C GLY A 8 3.70 -5.28 -21.68
N TYR A 9 5.01 -5.51 -21.83
CA TYR A 9 5.76 -6.45 -20.99
C TYR A 9 5.90 -5.97 -19.54
N GLN A 10 6.20 -4.69 -19.33
CA GLN A 10 6.30 -4.08 -18.01
C GLN A 10 4.95 -4.12 -17.27
N LYS A 11 3.84 -3.83 -17.96
CA LYS A 11 2.48 -3.94 -17.38
C LYS A 11 2.22 -5.34 -16.83
N LYS A 12 2.54 -6.37 -17.61
CA LYS A 12 2.35 -7.78 -17.19
C LYS A 12 3.20 -8.16 -15.98
N ILE A 13 4.42 -7.63 -15.86
CA ILE A 13 5.26 -7.84 -14.68
C ILE A 13 4.62 -7.16 -13.45
N ILE A 14 4.16 -5.92 -13.63
CA ILE A 14 3.52 -5.13 -12.56
C ILE A 14 2.23 -5.81 -12.09
N GLU A 15 1.40 -6.29 -13.01
CA GLU A 15 0.17 -7.03 -12.71
C GLU A 15 0.47 -8.30 -11.90
N ARG A 16 1.37 -9.16 -12.40
CA ARG A 16 1.77 -10.40 -11.71
C ARG A 16 2.35 -10.16 -10.32
N TYR A 17 3.06 -9.06 -10.15
CA TYR A 17 3.61 -8.67 -8.86
C TYR A 17 2.51 -8.44 -7.82
N TYR A 18 1.43 -7.74 -8.19
CA TYR A 18 0.29 -7.48 -7.30
C TYR A 18 -0.67 -8.69 -7.16
N GLU A 19 -0.78 -9.54 -8.18
CA GLU A 19 -1.58 -10.78 -8.14
C GLU A 19 -1.08 -11.79 -7.10
N ASN A 20 0.24 -11.82 -6.85
CA ASN A 20 0.89 -12.77 -5.94
C ASN A 20 1.21 -12.18 -4.56
N MET A 21 0.65 -11.02 -4.23
CA MET A 21 0.81 -10.46 -2.89
C MET A 21 0.11 -11.32 -1.83
N ASP A 22 0.74 -11.39 -0.66
CA ASP A 22 0.17 -11.98 0.53
C ASP A 22 -1.09 -11.20 0.94
N THR A 23 -2.24 -11.83 0.70
CA THR A 23 -3.56 -11.22 0.93
C THR A 23 -3.81 -10.94 2.40
N ILE A 24 -3.24 -11.74 3.32
CA ILE A 24 -3.35 -11.52 4.77
C ILE A 24 -2.58 -10.24 5.13
N ALA A 25 -1.37 -10.08 4.59
CA ALA A 25 -0.58 -8.88 4.82
C ALA A 25 -1.25 -7.62 4.22
N LEU A 26 -1.95 -7.73 3.09
CA LEU A 26 -2.77 -6.64 2.54
C LEU A 26 -3.97 -6.29 3.43
N THR A 27 -4.67 -7.28 3.98
CA THR A 27 -5.77 -7.06 4.93
C THR A 27 -5.26 -6.37 6.20
N ASN A 28 -4.13 -6.80 6.76
CA ASN A 28 -3.53 -6.12 7.91
C ASN A 28 -3.13 -4.66 7.60
N LEU A 29 -2.68 -4.39 6.36
CA LEU A 29 -2.40 -3.01 5.93
C LEU A 29 -3.68 -2.18 5.78
N GLN A 30 -4.81 -2.80 5.40
CA GLN A 30 -6.12 -2.17 5.38
C GLN A 30 -6.62 -1.84 6.80
N GLU A 31 -6.35 -2.70 7.78
CA GLU A 31 -6.65 -2.41 9.19
C GLU A 31 -5.84 -1.21 9.69
N LEU A 32 -4.55 -1.14 9.38
CA LEU A 32 -3.70 0.01 9.73
C LEU A 32 -4.23 1.34 9.14
N VAL A 33 -4.79 1.32 7.93
CA VAL A 33 -5.45 2.51 7.35
C VAL A 33 -6.58 2.99 8.26
N SER A 34 -7.47 2.08 8.65
CA SER A 34 -8.60 2.40 9.53
C SER A 34 -8.13 2.90 10.89
N GLU A 35 -7.10 2.28 11.48
CA GLU A 35 -6.50 2.73 12.74
C GLU A 35 -5.91 4.14 12.64
N ILE A 36 -5.30 4.51 11.51
CA ILE A 36 -4.75 5.86 11.28
C ILE A 36 -5.87 6.90 11.19
N TYR A 37 -6.98 6.57 10.53
CA TYR A 37 -8.16 7.45 10.46
C TYR A 37 -8.77 7.69 11.84
N LEU A 38 -8.81 6.67 12.69
CA LEU A 38 -9.38 6.73 14.05
C LEU A 38 -8.38 7.20 15.11
N ALA A 39 -7.13 7.51 14.74
CA ALA A 39 -6.13 7.94 15.70
C ALA A 39 -6.28 9.45 16.00
N ASP A 40 -6.57 9.78 17.25
CA ASP A 40 -6.72 11.19 17.67
C ASP A 40 -5.42 11.82 18.21
N SER A 41 -4.39 11.00 18.45
CA SER A 41 -3.10 11.47 18.97
C SER A 41 -2.01 11.46 17.88
N PRO A 42 -1.24 12.56 17.74
CA PRO A 42 -0.09 12.60 16.83
C PRO A 42 0.92 11.47 17.06
N LYS A 43 1.23 11.17 18.34
CA LYS A 43 2.15 10.09 18.72
C LYS A 43 1.61 8.71 18.34
N LYS A 44 0.30 8.51 18.37
CA LYS A 44 -0.34 7.26 17.92
C LYS A 44 -0.25 7.14 16.40
N LYS A 45 -0.53 8.23 15.66
CA LYS A 45 -0.38 8.27 14.20
C LYS A 45 1.04 7.93 13.77
N GLU A 46 2.04 8.51 14.41
CA GLU A 46 3.46 8.24 14.13
C GLU A 46 3.79 6.73 14.26
N LYS A 47 3.41 6.11 15.38
CA LYS A 47 3.59 4.67 15.59
C LYS A 47 2.85 3.81 14.56
N LEU A 48 1.67 4.24 14.12
CA LEU A 48 0.94 3.54 13.06
C LEU A 48 1.65 3.68 11.71
N TRP A 49 2.20 4.84 11.39
CA TRP A 49 2.99 5.04 10.17
C TRP A 49 4.31 4.25 10.18
N GLU A 50 4.95 4.05 11.34
CA GLU A 50 6.08 3.13 11.47
C GLU A 50 5.68 1.67 11.17
N ARG A 51 4.49 1.24 11.63
CA ARG A 51 3.95 -0.09 11.31
C ARG A 51 3.64 -0.21 9.81
N VAL A 52 3.06 0.83 9.21
CA VAL A 52 2.85 0.91 7.75
C VAL A 52 4.17 0.73 7.02
N ALA A 53 5.22 1.46 7.39
CA ALA A 53 6.53 1.34 6.75
C ALA A 53 7.07 -0.11 6.78
N LYS A 54 6.98 -0.78 7.95
CA LYS A 54 7.39 -2.19 8.09
C LYS A 54 6.55 -3.12 7.22
N SER A 55 5.24 -2.91 7.16
CA SER A 55 4.33 -3.69 6.32
C SER A 55 4.62 -3.51 4.83
N LEU A 56 4.88 -2.28 4.37
CA LEU A 56 5.24 -2.01 2.97
C LEU A 56 6.53 -2.74 2.56
N VAL A 57 7.53 -2.78 3.44
CA VAL A 57 8.78 -3.53 3.20
C VAL A 57 8.52 -5.04 3.15
N LYS A 58 7.71 -5.58 4.08
CA LYS A 58 7.36 -7.02 4.09
C LYS A 58 6.60 -7.43 2.83
N LEU A 59 5.71 -6.56 2.36
CA LEU A 59 4.97 -6.70 1.11
C LEU A 59 5.81 -6.45 -0.14
N LYS A 60 7.10 -6.10 0.03
CA LYS A 60 8.07 -5.80 -1.03
C LYS A 60 7.64 -4.64 -1.93
N ILE A 61 6.81 -3.72 -1.43
CA ILE A 61 6.26 -2.60 -2.22
C ILE A 61 7.42 -1.79 -2.81
N PRO A 62 7.40 -1.46 -4.11
CA PRO A 62 8.46 -0.67 -4.74
C PRO A 62 8.79 0.59 -3.92
N THR A 63 10.08 0.86 -3.74
CA THR A 63 10.57 1.95 -2.89
C THR A 63 10.03 3.30 -3.31
N THR A 64 9.87 3.56 -4.61
CA THR A 64 9.26 4.78 -5.14
C THR A 64 7.85 5.02 -4.59
N ILE A 65 7.03 3.96 -4.52
CA ILE A 65 5.65 4.04 -4.01
C ILE A 65 5.68 4.17 -2.49
N SER A 66 6.49 3.35 -1.82
CA SER A 66 6.64 3.38 -0.35
C SER A 66 7.08 4.76 0.14
N THR A 67 8.09 5.37 -0.49
CA THR A 67 8.55 6.72 -0.16
C THR A 67 7.46 7.75 -0.39
N HIS A 68 6.75 7.71 -1.53
CA HIS A 68 5.66 8.64 -1.79
C HIS A 68 4.57 8.59 -0.71
N ILE A 69 4.17 7.38 -0.30
CA ILE A 69 3.18 7.17 0.77
C ILE A 69 3.71 7.69 2.11
N LEU A 70 4.93 7.33 2.49
CA LEU A 70 5.52 7.68 3.79
C LEU A 70 5.90 9.17 3.91
N THR A 71 6.19 9.85 2.81
CA THR A 71 6.43 11.30 2.81
C THR A 71 5.12 12.08 2.96
N LYS A 72 4.04 11.60 2.34
CA LYS A 72 2.72 12.26 2.44
C LYS A 72 2.03 11.98 3.76
N GLN A 73 2.23 10.79 4.34
CA GLN A 73 1.54 10.31 5.55
C GLN A 73 0.02 10.58 5.50
N ASP A 74 -0.55 10.46 4.31
CA ASP A 74 -1.97 10.69 4.07
C ASP A 74 -2.70 9.33 4.04
N PRO A 75 -3.61 9.06 5.00
CA PRO A 75 -4.33 7.80 5.04
C PRO A 75 -5.22 7.58 3.81
N ALA A 76 -5.66 8.62 3.11
CA ALA A 76 -6.42 8.49 1.86
C ALA A 76 -5.57 7.93 0.72
N ILE A 77 -4.30 8.36 0.63
CA ILE A 77 -3.35 7.83 -0.35
C ILE A 77 -3.09 6.35 -0.06
N LEU A 78 -2.82 5.99 1.20
CA LEU A 78 -2.60 4.60 1.58
C LEU A 78 -3.85 3.74 1.31
N ALA A 79 -5.05 4.20 1.71
CA ALA A 79 -6.31 3.50 1.48
C ALA A 79 -6.55 3.17 0.00
N LYS A 80 -6.30 4.14 -0.87
CA LYS A 80 -6.48 3.99 -2.32
C LYS A 80 -5.55 2.91 -2.90
N ASN A 81 -4.27 2.94 -2.51
CA ASN A 81 -3.30 1.94 -2.95
C ASN A 81 -3.68 0.53 -2.47
N VAL A 82 -4.01 0.39 -1.18
CA VAL A 82 -4.42 -0.90 -0.60
C VAL A 82 -5.66 -1.47 -1.28
N THR A 83 -6.65 -0.63 -1.57
CA THR A 83 -7.88 -1.05 -2.28
C THR A 83 -7.56 -1.55 -3.69
N GLU A 84 -6.69 -0.86 -4.42
CA GLU A 84 -6.24 -1.27 -5.75
C GLU A 84 -5.48 -2.60 -5.72
N TRP A 85 -4.57 -2.78 -4.77
CA TRP A 85 -3.81 -4.03 -4.60
C TRP A 85 -4.72 -5.21 -4.24
N LEU A 86 -5.67 -5.01 -3.32
CA LEU A 86 -6.67 -6.02 -2.96
C LEU A 86 -7.57 -6.39 -4.15
N ALA A 87 -8.00 -5.40 -4.94
CA ALA A 87 -8.81 -5.64 -6.13
C ALA A 87 -8.04 -6.48 -7.16
N ASN A 88 -6.75 -6.21 -7.36
CA ASN A 88 -5.91 -6.99 -8.27
C ASN A 88 -5.61 -8.39 -7.73
N SER A 89 -5.45 -8.57 -6.42
CA SER A 89 -5.26 -9.89 -5.80
C SER A 89 -6.51 -10.79 -5.93
N LYS A 90 -7.72 -10.20 -5.95
CA LYS A 90 -8.99 -10.93 -6.07
C LYS A 90 -9.36 -11.36 -7.50
N LYS A 91 -8.75 -10.80 -8.55
CA LYS A 91 -9.06 -11.12 -9.96
C LYS A 91 -8.53 -12.50 -10.43
N ARG A 92 -8.33 -13.43 -9.50
CA ARG A 92 -7.94 -14.81 -9.78
C ARG A 92 -9.03 -15.61 -10.48
#